data_AF-A0A183DP95-F1
#
_entry.id   AF-A0A183DP95-F1
#
_cell.length_a   1.000
_cell.length_b   1.000
_cell.length_c   1.000
_cell.angle_alpha   90.00
_cell.angle_beta   90.00
_cell.angle_gamma   90.00
#
_symmetry.space_group_name_H-M   'P 1'
#
loop_
_entity.id
_entity.type
_entity.pdbx_description
1 polymer ?
#
loop_
_entity_poly.entity_id
_entity_poly.type
_entity_poly.pdbx_seq_one_letter_code
_entity_poly.pdbx_strand_id
1 'polypeptide(L)'
;MNSFLFFQMPSLKEFFESNVHRLQRRIGGEASILSLKKKKSTPTSSEACHFTDEIWDAIFRECSPFDLYAWRRVSKSFKRRIDARFNNILYLYADRRNIARMLAREENHDGAFYRHRSAQLLMSLDLHSAMFIIHERWTPRDINRLFQAIQLLAPSVRNVTLDMGIVELITAGLSSMDLTRWHAFQCYLKTLDGSGAEDSVHVQCTPSTCQATFFPNVTEFTVQVGEHDYSALTRLMDYAVDARTLFSLDKIELFRVHFISSNEQQQRCAFGAEVDHLYRKRTAKHLQNFKKWIGAAGLGERYCQQYS
;
A
#
# COMPACT_ATOMS: atom_id res chain seq x y z
N MET A 1 -41.12 -3.69 -49.01
CA MET A 1 -40.17 -4.61 -49.67
C MET A 1 -38.84 -4.48 -48.96
N ASN A 2 -38.45 -5.55 -48.27
CA ASN A 2 -37.22 -5.68 -47.49
C ASN A 2 -35.98 -5.71 -48.40
N SER A 3 -34.90 -5.09 -47.95
CA SER A 3 -33.54 -5.48 -48.34
C SER A 3 -32.58 -5.22 -47.16
N PHE A 4 -32.36 -6.28 -46.38
CA PHE A 4 -31.29 -6.40 -45.40
C PHE A 4 -29.95 -6.48 -46.14
N LEU A 5 -29.00 -5.60 -45.82
CA LEU A 5 -27.60 -5.76 -46.19
C LEU A 5 -26.91 -6.64 -45.13
N PHE A 6 -26.57 -7.87 -45.51
CA PHE A 6 -25.68 -8.74 -44.76
C PHE A 6 -24.25 -8.17 -44.82
N PHE A 7 -23.72 -7.69 -43.70
CA PHE A 7 -22.27 -7.51 -43.53
C PHE A 7 -21.65 -8.87 -43.22
N GLN A 8 -20.96 -9.45 -44.20
CA GLN A 8 -20.17 -10.66 -44.02
C GLN A 8 -18.92 -10.31 -43.20
N MET A 9 -18.79 -10.87 -42.00
CA MET A 9 -17.57 -10.72 -41.19
C MET A 9 -16.42 -11.49 -41.86
N PRO A 10 -15.21 -10.89 -41.97
CA PRO A 10 -14.06 -11.60 -42.53
C PRO A 10 -13.63 -12.74 -41.62
N SER A 11 -13.09 -13.79 -42.22
CA SER A 11 -12.62 -14.96 -41.49
C SER A 11 -11.43 -14.60 -40.58
N LEU A 12 -11.26 -15.34 -39.49
CA LEU A 12 -10.15 -15.18 -38.55
C LEU A 12 -8.79 -15.20 -39.25
N LYS A 13 -8.65 -15.97 -40.33
CA LYS A 13 -7.44 -16.06 -41.15
C LYS A 13 -7.15 -14.75 -41.90
N GLU A 14 -8.17 -14.14 -42.50
CA GLU A 14 -8.05 -12.84 -43.18
C GLU A 14 -7.76 -11.69 -42.21
N PHE A 15 -8.29 -11.77 -40.99
CA PHE A 15 -7.99 -10.80 -39.93
C PHE A 15 -6.52 -10.87 -39.49
N PHE A 16 -5.97 -12.08 -39.37
CA PHE A 16 -4.55 -12.25 -39.03
C PHE A 16 -3.63 -11.86 -40.18
N GLU A 17 -3.92 -12.25 -41.43
CA GLU A 17 -3.11 -11.86 -42.60
C GLU A 17 -3.11 -10.34 -42.83
N SER A 18 -4.26 -9.68 -42.67
CA SER A 18 -4.37 -8.22 -42.78
C SER A 18 -3.55 -7.49 -41.71
N ASN A 19 -3.54 -8.00 -40.47
CA ASN A 19 -2.76 -7.41 -39.38
C ASN A 19 -1.26 -7.71 -39.49
N VAL A 20 -0.86 -8.88 -40.00
CA VAL A 20 0.55 -9.21 -40.27
C VAL A 20 1.10 -8.35 -41.41
N HIS A 21 0.33 -8.12 -42.49
CA HIS A 21 0.72 -7.19 -43.55
C HIS A 21 0.74 -5.73 -43.09
N ARG A 22 -0.10 -5.34 -42.13
CA ARG A 22 -0.04 -4.03 -41.47
C ARG A 22 1.21 -3.88 -40.61
N LEU A 23 1.59 -4.93 -39.88
CA LEU A 23 2.79 -4.97 -39.05
C LEU A 23 4.06 -4.95 -39.92
N GLN A 24 4.10 -5.71 -41.01
CA GLN A 24 5.21 -5.71 -41.97
C GLN A 24 5.36 -4.36 -42.70
N ARG A 25 4.26 -3.67 -43.05
CA ARG A 25 4.33 -2.29 -43.57
C ARG A 25 4.83 -1.28 -42.54
N ARG A 26 4.54 -1.49 -41.25
CA ARG A 26 5.01 -0.62 -40.16
C ARG A 26 6.50 -0.83 -39.86
N ILE A 27 6.97 -2.08 -39.92
CA ILE A 27 8.38 -2.44 -39.75
C ILE A 27 9.23 -2.03 -40.97
N GLY A 28 8.68 -2.16 -42.19
CA GLY A 28 9.35 -1.70 -43.42
C GLY A 28 9.46 -0.18 -43.56
N GLY A 29 8.62 0.59 -42.86
CA GLY A 29 8.69 2.06 -42.80
C GLY A 29 9.69 2.59 -41.76
N GLU A 30 10.10 1.78 -40.79
CA GLU A 30 11.03 2.17 -39.71
C GLU A 30 12.51 1.81 -40.01
N ALA A 31 12.78 1.09 -41.10
CA ALA A 31 14.14 0.81 -41.57
C ALA A 31 14.87 2.04 -42.20
N SER A 32 14.23 3.21 -42.25
CA SER A 32 14.82 4.47 -42.74
C SER A 32 15.28 5.44 -41.65
N ILE A 33 15.32 5.01 -40.37
CA ILE A 33 15.77 5.87 -39.24
C ILE A 33 17.26 5.65 -38.88
N LEU A 34 17.96 4.74 -39.58
CA LEU A 34 19.40 4.47 -39.34
C LEU A 34 20.36 5.19 -40.31
N SER A 35 19.94 6.27 -40.95
CA SER A 35 20.84 7.14 -41.73
C SER A 35 20.73 8.62 -41.36
N LEU A 36 20.75 8.94 -40.06
CA LEU A 36 21.08 10.30 -39.62
C LEU A 36 22.60 10.47 -39.67
N LYS A 37 23.02 11.01 -40.81
CA LYS A 37 24.35 11.58 -41.06
C LYS A 37 24.85 12.33 -39.81
N LYS A 38 26.10 12.03 -39.44
CA LYS A 38 26.96 12.79 -38.51
C LYS A 38 26.78 14.30 -38.73
N LYS A 39 25.84 14.90 -38.00
CA LYS A 39 25.70 16.35 -37.91
C LYS A 39 26.70 16.79 -36.85
N LYS A 40 27.79 17.41 -37.30
CA LYS A 40 28.83 18.02 -36.47
C LYS A 40 28.14 18.98 -35.51
N SER A 41 27.99 18.59 -34.24
CA SER A 41 27.41 19.43 -33.21
C SER A 41 28.38 20.57 -32.94
N THR A 42 28.00 21.78 -33.31
CA THR A 42 28.52 23.01 -32.72
C THR A 42 28.38 22.92 -31.20
N PRO A 43 29.42 23.22 -30.39
CA PRO A 43 29.28 23.27 -28.95
C PRO A 43 28.59 24.59 -28.60
N THR A 44 27.26 24.59 -28.61
CA THR A 44 26.56 25.53 -27.73
C THR A 44 26.80 25.00 -26.33
N SER A 45 27.81 25.56 -25.65
CA SER A 45 27.96 25.46 -24.21
C SER A 45 26.72 26.08 -23.57
N SER A 46 25.66 25.27 -23.44
CA SER A 46 24.84 25.40 -22.24
C SER A 46 25.79 25.03 -21.13
N GLU A 47 26.38 26.04 -20.49
CA GLU A 47 26.96 25.87 -19.17
C GLU A 47 25.85 25.26 -18.33
N ALA A 48 25.88 23.93 -18.19
CA ALA A 48 25.01 23.26 -17.26
C ALA A 48 25.40 23.84 -15.91
N CYS A 49 24.53 24.66 -15.34
CA CYS A 49 24.73 25.20 -14.01
C CYS A 49 24.85 24.00 -13.06
N HIS A 50 26.08 23.63 -12.74
CA HIS A 50 26.37 22.53 -11.82
C HIS A 50 26.17 23.09 -10.43
N PHE A 51 24.91 23.05 -9.96
CA PHE A 51 24.62 23.31 -8.56
C PHE A 51 25.45 22.35 -7.70
N THR A 52 26.00 22.88 -6.61
CA THR A 52 26.71 22.05 -5.64
C THR A 52 25.74 21.10 -4.96
N ASP A 53 26.29 20.08 -4.34
CA ASP A 53 25.52 19.05 -3.66
C ASP A 53 24.66 19.62 -2.52
N GLU A 54 25.16 20.64 -1.83
CA GLU A 54 24.45 21.35 -0.76
C GLU A 54 23.21 22.10 -1.27
N ILE A 55 23.30 22.67 -2.48
CA ILE A 55 22.18 23.36 -3.11
C ILE A 55 21.10 22.35 -3.50
N TRP A 56 21.48 21.19 -4.04
CA TRP A 56 20.51 20.12 -4.32
C TRP A 56 19.83 19.60 -3.07
N ASP A 57 20.58 19.42 -1.98
CA ASP A 57 20.01 18.99 -0.71
C ASP A 57 19.04 20.06 -0.15
N ALA A 58 19.34 21.35 -0.32
CA ALA A 58 18.41 22.44 -0.01
C ALA A 58 17.14 22.40 -0.87
N ILE A 59 17.26 22.21 -2.19
CA ILE A 59 16.10 22.07 -3.09
C ILE A 59 15.24 20.86 -2.71
N PHE A 60 15.86 19.72 -2.40
CA PHE A 60 15.14 18.51 -2.01
C PHE A 60 14.44 18.66 -0.67
N ARG A 61 14.93 19.49 0.27
CA ARG A 61 14.21 19.78 1.52
C ARG A 61 12.85 20.43 1.27
N GLU A 62 12.77 21.32 0.28
CA GLU A 62 11.53 22.02 -0.08
C GLU A 62 10.59 21.21 -0.99
N CYS A 63 11.06 20.09 -1.55
CA CYS A 63 10.26 19.25 -2.44
C CYS A 63 9.26 18.40 -1.67
N SER A 64 8.07 18.18 -2.25
CA SER A 64 7.14 17.21 -1.71
C SER A 64 7.72 15.78 -1.78
N PRO A 65 7.29 14.85 -0.91
CA PRO A 65 7.74 13.46 -0.95
C PRO A 65 7.50 12.78 -2.30
N PHE A 66 6.43 13.17 -3.00
CA PHE A 66 6.11 12.64 -4.33
C PHE A 66 7.04 13.19 -5.40
N ASP A 67 7.44 14.46 -5.30
CA ASP A 67 8.42 15.05 -6.21
C ASP A 67 9.79 14.42 -5.99
N LEU A 68 10.21 14.16 -4.73
CA LEU A 68 11.44 13.42 -4.42
C LEU A 68 11.46 12.05 -5.11
N TYR A 69 10.35 11.31 -5.04
CA TYR A 69 10.26 10.03 -5.73
C TYR A 69 10.38 10.15 -7.25
N ALA A 70 9.89 11.24 -7.84
CA ALA A 70 10.08 11.53 -9.26
C ALA A 70 11.54 11.89 -9.59
N TRP A 71 12.15 12.79 -8.81
CA TRP A 71 13.56 13.21 -8.95
C TRP A 71 14.55 12.05 -8.83
N ARG A 72 14.22 11.06 -8.01
CA ARG A 72 14.98 9.81 -7.87
C ARG A 72 15.21 9.09 -9.20
N ARG A 73 14.32 9.26 -10.19
CA ARG A 73 14.40 8.60 -11.50
C ARG A 73 15.22 9.40 -12.53
N VAL A 74 15.57 10.65 -12.22
CA VAL A 74 16.24 11.56 -13.16
C VAL A 74 17.73 11.26 -13.29
N SER A 75 18.42 10.99 -12.18
CA SER A 75 19.86 10.69 -12.19
C SER A 75 20.28 9.75 -11.06
N LYS A 76 21.40 9.05 -11.24
CA LYS A 76 21.99 8.18 -10.21
C LYS A 76 22.44 8.97 -8.97
N SER A 77 22.91 10.20 -9.15
CA SER A 77 23.31 11.08 -8.04
C SER A 77 22.10 11.50 -7.21
N PHE A 78 21.01 11.92 -7.86
CA PHE A 78 19.76 12.27 -7.16
C PHE A 78 19.18 11.07 -6.45
N LYS A 79 19.17 9.90 -7.11
CA LYS A 79 18.76 8.65 -6.48
C LYS A 79 19.52 8.41 -5.18
N ARG A 80 20.86 8.48 -5.19
CA ARG A 80 21.68 8.24 -4.00
C ARG A 80 21.34 9.21 -2.86
N ARG A 81 21.15 10.50 -3.17
CA ARG A 81 20.81 11.54 -2.18
C ARG A 81 19.43 11.32 -1.56
N ILE A 82 18.45 11.08 -2.42
CA ILE A 82 17.06 10.88 -2.01
C ILE A 82 16.91 9.55 -1.26
N ASP A 83 17.61 8.50 -1.69
CA ASP A 83 17.67 7.22 -0.98
C ASP A 83 18.32 7.38 0.40
N ALA A 84 19.36 8.21 0.56
CA ALA A 84 19.92 8.51 1.87
C ALA A 84 18.89 9.18 2.80
N ARG A 85 18.05 10.08 2.28
CA ARG A 85 16.94 10.66 3.04
C ARG A 85 15.89 9.63 3.42
N PHE A 86 15.44 8.80 2.49
CA PHE A 86 14.44 7.75 2.79
C PHE A 86 14.98 6.70 3.76
N ASN A 87 16.27 6.35 3.66
CA ASN A 87 16.92 5.44 4.58
C ASN A 87 17.11 6.01 6.00
N ASN A 88 16.92 7.32 6.18
CA ASN A 88 16.95 7.98 7.49
C ASN A 88 15.57 7.96 8.20
N ILE A 89 14.53 7.46 7.51
CA ILE A 89 13.19 7.30 8.09
C ILE A 89 13.17 6.05 8.96
N LEU A 90 12.92 6.26 10.24
CA LEU A 90 12.90 5.24 11.29
C LEU A 90 11.48 4.97 11.80
N TYR A 91 10.60 5.97 11.73
CA TYR A 91 9.21 5.88 12.21
C TYR A 91 8.25 5.88 11.01
N LEU A 92 7.40 4.87 10.93
CA LEU A 92 6.37 4.75 9.90
C LEU A 92 5.01 4.66 10.56
N TYR A 93 4.13 5.58 10.20
CA TYR A 93 2.71 5.54 10.55
C TYR A 93 1.89 5.45 9.27
N ALA A 94 0.91 4.54 9.23
CA ALA A 94 -0.06 4.51 8.13
C ALA A 94 -1.46 4.21 8.65
N ASP A 95 -2.44 4.99 8.20
CA ASP A 95 -3.80 4.93 8.72
C ASP A 95 -4.84 5.14 7.60
N ARG A 96 -5.99 4.51 7.77
CA ARG A 96 -7.11 4.52 6.82
C ARG A 96 -8.22 5.39 7.38
N ARG A 97 -8.41 6.59 6.82
CA ARG A 97 -9.39 7.59 7.31
C ARG A 97 -10.20 8.24 6.20
N ASN A 98 -11.29 8.90 6.56
CA ASN A 98 -11.97 9.82 5.65
C ASN A 98 -11.18 11.12 5.51
N ILE A 99 -10.41 11.23 4.42
CA ILE A 99 -9.57 12.41 4.14
C ILE A 99 -10.39 13.69 4.06
N ALA A 100 -11.61 13.64 3.51
CA ALA A 100 -12.46 14.83 3.38
C ALA A 100 -12.87 15.39 4.77
N ARG A 101 -13.20 14.52 5.73
CA ARG A 101 -13.50 14.92 7.11
C ARG A 101 -12.28 15.44 7.85
N MET A 102 -11.10 14.89 7.57
CA MET A 102 -9.84 15.32 8.18
C MET A 102 -9.48 16.75 7.74
N LEU A 103 -9.47 17.00 6.43
CA LEU A 103 -9.16 18.32 5.88
C LEU A 103 -10.21 19.38 6.24
N ALA A 104 -11.47 18.99 6.46
CA ALA A 104 -12.52 19.91 6.89
C ALA A 104 -12.42 20.31 8.38
N ARG A 105 -11.67 19.57 9.20
CA ARG A 105 -11.47 19.84 10.63
C ARG A 105 -10.19 20.62 10.93
N GLU A 106 -9.25 20.62 10.00
CA GLU A 106 -7.92 21.22 10.18
C GLU A 106 -7.91 22.65 9.62
N GLU A 107 -8.42 23.62 10.40
CA GLU A 107 -8.26 25.06 10.09
C GLU A 107 -6.86 25.60 10.48
N ASN A 108 -6.06 24.82 11.22
CA ASN A 108 -4.70 25.17 11.65
C ASN A 108 -3.75 23.99 11.43
N HIS A 109 -2.88 24.04 10.40
CA HIS A 109 -1.89 23.00 10.16
C HIS A 109 -0.52 23.37 10.75
N ASP A 110 -0.06 22.55 11.70
CA ASP A 110 1.33 22.50 12.19
C ASP A 110 2.14 21.39 11.46
N GLY A 111 1.64 20.89 10.32
CA GLY A 111 2.32 19.89 9.49
C GLY A 111 1.76 19.81 8.07
N ALA A 112 2.60 20.05 7.06
CA ALA A 112 2.19 20.06 5.67
C ALA A 112 2.00 18.63 5.13
N PHE A 113 0.77 18.13 5.13
CA PHE A 113 0.44 16.94 4.35
C PHE A 113 0.49 17.24 2.85
N TYR A 114 1.23 16.43 2.12
CA TYR A 114 1.23 16.47 0.67
C TYR A 114 0.19 15.51 0.11
N ARG A 115 -0.59 15.96 -0.87
CA ARG A 115 -1.59 15.13 -1.55
C ARG A 115 -1.03 14.50 -2.82
N HIS A 116 -1.22 13.20 -2.99
CA HIS A 116 -0.83 12.53 -4.22
C HIS A 116 -1.73 12.98 -5.38
N ARG A 117 -1.14 13.28 -6.55
CA ARG A 117 -1.85 13.88 -7.69
C ARG A 117 -2.95 13.00 -8.28
N SER A 118 -2.77 11.68 -8.24
CA SER A 118 -3.65 10.72 -8.91
C SER A 118 -4.23 9.64 -7.99
N ALA A 119 -4.03 9.77 -6.67
CA ALA A 119 -4.43 8.78 -5.68
C ALA A 119 -5.01 9.47 -4.44
N GLN A 120 -5.93 8.83 -3.74
CA GLN A 120 -6.50 9.33 -2.49
C GLN A 120 -5.58 9.03 -1.30
N LEU A 121 -4.37 9.57 -1.37
CA LEU A 121 -3.28 9.36 -0.44
C LEU A 121 -2.69 10.71 -0.02
N LEU A 122 -2.56 10.92 1.29
CA LEU A 122 -1.76 11.98 1.87
C LEU A 122 -0.47 11.40 2.45
N MET A 123 0.60 12.19 2.37
CA MET A 123 1.88 11.84 2.95
C MET A 123 2.46 13.06 3.67
N SER A 124 2.87 12.87 4.92
CA SER A 124 3.79 13.76 5.62
C SER A 124 5.14 13.06 5.74
N LEU A 125 6.22 13.82 5.56
CA LEU A 125 7.58 13.30 5.63
C LEU A 125 8.45 14.31 6.36
N ASP A 126 8.98 13.88 7.49
CA ASP A 126 9.93 14.62 8.31
C ASP A 126 11.36 14.02 8.14
N LEU A 127 12.31 14.46 8.97
CA LEU A 127 13.69 13.97 8.99
C LEU A 127 13.79 12.47 9.28
N HIS A 128 12.95 11.97 10.19
CA HIS A 128 12.98 10.57 10.66
C HIS A 128 11.63 9.86 10.63
N SER A 129 10.54 10.55 10.30
CA SER A 129 9.20 9.98 10.32
C SER A 129 8.51 10.13 8.97
N ALA A 130 7.72 9.12 8.60
CA ALA A 130 6.83 9.15 7.47
C ALA A 130 5.42 8.76 7.92
N MET A 131 4.44 9.55 7.50
CA MET A 131 3.04 9.34 7.82
C MET A 131 2.20 9.26 6.56
N PHE A 132 1.47 8.16 6.38
CA PHE A 132 0.54 7.95 5.28
C PHE A 132 -0.90 7.97 5.77
N ILE A 133 -1.76 8.75 5.13
CA ILE A 133 -3.21 8.68 5.33
C ILE A 133 -3.84 8.29 4.00
N ILE A 134 -4.44 7.10 3.94
CA ILE A 134 -5.18 6.64 2.76
C ILE A 134 -6.69 6.77 3.00
N HIS A 135 -7.44 7.12 1.96
CA HIS A 135 -8.87 7.27 2.09
C HIS A 135 -9.56 5.91 2.37
N GLU A 136 -10.56 5.90 3.25
CA GLU A 136 -11.40 4.71 3.52
C GLU A 136 -12.10 4.10 2.27
N ARG A 137 -12.22 4.88 1.20
CA ARG A 137 -12.79 4.50 -0.10
C ARG A 137 -11.70 4.31 -1.14
N TRP A 138 -10.60 3.69 -0.72
CA TRP A 138 -9.45 3.44 -1.59
C TRP A 138 -9.83 2.66 -2.86
N THR A 139 -9.15 2.96 -3.93
CA THR A 139 -9.23 2.27 -5.21
C THR A 139 -8.05 1.31 -5.37
N PRO A 140 -8.07 0.37 -6.34
CA PRO A 140 -6.91 -0.45 -6.66
C PRO A 140 -5.65 0.37 -6.96
N ARG A 141 -5.80 1.58 -7.50
CA ARG A 141 -4.68 2.50 -7.72
C ARG A 141 -4.09 2.99 -6.41
N ASP A 142 -4.92 3.37 -5.45
CA ASP A 142 -4.48 3.93 -4.17
C ASP A 142 -3.70 2.89 -3.36
N ILE A 143 -4.21 1.66 -3.28
CA ILE A 143 -3.57 0.56 -2.53
C ILE A 143 -2.22 0.17 -3.14
N ASN A 144 -2.09 0.16 -4.47
CA ASN A 144 -0.83 -0.14 -5.14
C ASN A 144 0.21 0.96 -4.86
N ARG A 145 -0.22 2.23 -4.85
CA ARG A 145 0.67 3.36 -4.54
C ARG A 145 1.11 3.33 -3.07
N LEU A 146 0.18 3.05 -2.15
CA LEU A 146 0.51 2.92 -0.74
C LEU A 146 1.47 1.75 -0.49
N PHE A 147 1.20 0.57 -1.03
CA PHE A 147 2.05 -0.60 -0.87
C PHE A 147 3.47 -0.33 -1.38
N GLN A 148 3.62 0.26 -2.57
CA GLN A 148 4.93 0.64 -3.12
C GLN A 148 5.66 1.69 -2.28
N ALA A 149 4.93 2.65 -1.71
CA ALA A 149 5.50 3.68 -0.85
C ALA A 149 5.99 3.11 0.48
N ILE A 150 5.21 2.22 1.10
CA ILE A 150 5.63 1.50 2.32
C ILE A 150 6.83 0.62 2.01
N GLN A 151 6.80 -0.15 0.92
CA GLN A 151 7.91 -1.02 0.51
C GLN A 151 9.22 -0.25 0.28
N LEU A 152 9.15 1.01 -0.15
CA LEU A 152 10.33 1.87 -0.31
C LEU A 152 10.99 2.19 1.04
N LEU A 153 10.21 2.37 2.10
CA LEU A 153 10.66 2.76 3.43
C LEU A 153 10.93 1.55 4.34
N ALA A 154 10.31 0.40 4.04
CA ALA A 154 10.36 -0.81 4.84
C ALA A 154 11.78 -1.26 5.25
N PRO A 155 12.84 -1.11 4.42
CA PRO A 155 14.19 -1.51 4.81
C PRO A 155 14.82 -0.70 5.95
N SER A 156 14.43 0.56 6.17
CA SER A 156 15.07 1.43 7.17
C SER A 156 14.27 1.61 8.46
N VAL A 157 12.95 1.40 8.40
CA VAL A 157 12.06 1.66 9.53
C VAL A 157 12.33 0.71 10.69
N ARG A 158 12.20 1.26 11.91
CA ARG A 158 12.35 0.56 13.18
C ARG A 158 11.04 0.50 13.97
N ASN A 159 10.25 1.56 13.90
CA ASN A 159 8.99 1.69 14.61
C ASN A 159 7.86 1.82 13.59
N VAL A 160 6.94 0.88 13.60
CA VAL A 160 5.85 0.77 12.62
C VAL A 160 4.52 0.77 13.35
N THR A 161 3.64 1.70 12.99
CA THR A 161 2.25 1.75 13.47
C THR A 161 1.32 1.75 12.27
N LEU A 162 0.47 0.72 12.16
CA LEU A 162 -0.38 0.51 10.99
C LEU A 162 -1.81 0.21 11.40
N ASP A 163 -2.76 0.80 10.69
CA ASP A 163 -4.16 0.35 10.65
C ASP A 163 -4.26 -1.12 10.21
N MET A 164 -5.18 -1.87 10.80
CA MET A 164 -5.36 -3.29 10.56
C MET A 164 -5.64 -3.58 9.07
N GLY A 165 -6.41 -2.74 8.38
CA GLY A 165 -6.64 -2.88 6.94
C GLY A 165 -5.36 -2.72 6.12
N ILE A 166 -4.40 -1.91 6.58
CA ILE A 166 -3.09 -1.75 5.93
C ILE A 166 -2.16 -2.93 6.25
N VAL A 167 -2.24 -3.50 7.45
CA VAL A 167 -1.56 -4.78 7.77
C VAL A 167 -2.07 -5.90 6.88
N GLU A 168 -3.39 -5.99 6.69
CA GLU A 168 -4.01 -6.95 5.76
C GLU A 168 -3.56 -6.71 4.31
N LEU A 169 -3.49 -5.44 3.87
CA LEU A 169 -2.96 -5.06 2.55
C LEU A 169 -1.53 -5.55 2.34
N ILE A 170 -0.64 -5.30 3.30
CA ILE A 170 0.77 -5.72 3.19
C ILE A 170 0.87 -7.24 3.15
N THR A 171 0.13 -7.92 4.02
CA THR A 171 0.11 -9.40 4.08
C THR A 171 -0.39 -9.98 2.76
N ALA A 172 -1.48 -9.44 2.20
CA ALA A 172 -1.98 -9.83 0.89
C ALA A 172 -0.97 -9.56 -0.23
N GLY A 173 -0.30 -8.41 -0.21
CA GLY A 173 0.74 -8.05 -1.18
C GLY A 173 2.00 -8.92 -1.13
N LEU A 174 2.23 -9.64 -0.01
CA LEU A 174 3.32 -10.61 0.16
C LEU A 174 2.90 -12.06 -0.16
N SER A 175 1.61 -12.28 -0.42
CA SER A 175 1.03 -13.58 -0.76
C SER A 175 1.04 -13.84 -2.27
N SER A 176 0.45 -14.97 -2.69
CA SER A 176 0.16 -15.26 -4.10
C SER A 176 -0.99 -14.41 -4.68
N MET A 177 -1.71 -13.64 -3.85
CA MET A 177 -2.87 -12.84 -4.26
C MET A 177 -2.43 -11.51 -4.88
N ASP A 178 -2.99 -11.15 -6.03
CA ASP A 178 -2.81 -9.81 -6.59
C ASP A 178 -3.64 -8.77 -5.82
N LEU A 179 -3.11 -7.56 -5.68
CA LEU A 179 -3.75 -6.49 -4.90
C LEU A 179 -5.11 -6.06 -5.48
N THR A 180 -5.34 -6.24 -6.79
CA THR A 180 -6.62 -5.91 -7.42
C THR A 180 -7.70 -6.91 -7.00
N ARG A 181 -7.38 -8.20 -6.99
CA ARG A 181 -8.26 -9.26 -6.48
C ARG A 181 -8.48 -9.12 -4.98
N TRP A 182 -7.45 -8.75 -4.22
CA TRP A 182 -7.59 -8.44 -2.79
C TRP A 182 -8.59 -7.29 -2.57
N HIS A 183 -8.49 -6.21 -3.36
CA HIS A 183 -9.44 -5.11 -3.30
C HIS A 183 -10.87 -5.55 -3.61
N ALA A 184 -11.06 -6.36 -4.67
CA ALA A 184 -12.37 -6.90 -5.02
C ALA A 184 -12.95 -7.77 -3.88
N PHE A 185 -12.10 -8.58 -3.24
CA PHE A 185 -12.47 -9.36 -2.06
C PHE A 185 -12.90 -8.47 -0.89
N GLN A 186 -12.14 -7.42 -0.58
CA GLN A 186 -12.52 -6.43 0.45
C GLN A 186 -13.84 -5.73 0.11
N CYS A 187 -14.09 -5.39 -1.16
CA CYS A 187 -15.37 -4.85 -1.60
C CYS A 187 -16.53 -5.84 -1.40
N TYR A 188 -16.30 -7.13 -1.66
CA TYR A 188 -17.29 -8.17 -1.40
C TYR A 188 -17.58 -8.32 0.10
N LEU A 189 -16.56 -8.34 0.95
CA LEU A 189 -16.74 -8.41 2.41
C LEU A 189 -17.55 -7.24 2.95
N LYS A 190 -17.36 -6.03 2.41
CA LYS A 190 -18.19 -4.86 2.77
C LYS A 190 -19.68 -5.05 2.50
N THR A 191 -20.07 -5.93 1.57
CA THR A 191 -21.49 -6.26 1.33
C THR A 191 -22.07 -7.22 2.37
N LEU A 192 -21.20 -7.87 3.15
CA LEU A 192 -21.53 -8.81 4.22
C LEU A 192 -21.35 -8.20 5.61
N ASP A 193 -20.88 -6.95 5.70
CA ASP A 193 -20.61 -6.26 6.95
C ASP A 193 -21.86 -6.22 7.85
N GLY A 194 -21.67 -6.46 9.14
CA GLY A 194 -22.75 -6.62 10.13
C GLY A 194 -23.45 -7.99 10.11
N SER A 195 -23.17 -8.87 9.15
CA SER A 195 -23.63 -10.26 9.18
C SER A 195 -22.54 -11.19 9.76
N GLY A 196 -22.95 -12.24 10.46
CA GLY A 196 -22.02 -13.31 10.86
C GLY A 196 -21.45 -14.11 9.67
N ALA A 197 -21.95 -13.85 8.46
CA ALA A 197 -21.52 -14.54 7.24
C ALA A 197 -20.14 -14.08 6.75
N GLU A 198 -19.68 -12.87 7.12
CA GLU A 198 -18.34 -12.38 6.77
C GLU A 198 -17.24 -13.36 7.25
N ASP A 199 -17.41 -13.94 8.44
CA ASP A 199 -16.45 -14.89 9.03
C ASP A 199 -16.36 -16.22 8.27
N SER A 200 -17.35 -16.53 7.44
CA SER A 200 -17.39 -17.76 6.66
C SER A 200 -16.74 -17.61 5.30
N VAL A 201 -16.39 -16.40 4.89
CA VAL A 201 -15.79 -16.14 3.58
C VAL A 201 -14.28 -16.07 3.73
N HIS A 202 -13.62 -17.06 3.14
CA HIS A 202 -12.17 -17.19 3.18
C HIS A 202 -11.57 -17.08 1.78
N VAL A 203 -10.36 -16.52 1.74
CA VAL A 203 -9.47 -16.64 0.58
C VAL A 203 -8.49 -17.77 0.87
N GLN A 204 -8.09 -18.51 -0.15
CA GLN A 204 -7.03 -19.51 0.00
C GLN A 204 -5.88 -19.13 -0.92
N CYS A 205 -4.80 -18.63 -0.33
CA CYS A 205 -3.56 -18.37 -1.03
C CYS A 205 -2.64 -19.58 -0.97
N THR A 206 -1.75 -19.71 -1.94
CA THR A 206 -0.68 -20.71 -1.88
C THR A 206 0.47 -20.15 -1.04
N PRO A 207 1.12 -20.98 -0.20
CA PRO A 207 2.28 -20.55 0.57
C PRO A 207 3.36 -19.99 -0.36
N SER A 208 3.78 -18.74 -0.09
CA SER A 208 4.86 -18.13 -0.85
C SER A 208 6.21 -18.54 -0.24
N THR A 209 7.21 -18.81 -1.09
CA THR A 209 8.58 -19.10 -0.64
C THR A 209 9.38 -17.82 -0.38
N CYS A 210 8.71 -16.69 -0.11
CA CYS A 210 9.40 -15.42 0.09
C CYS A 210 10.23 -15.48 1.37
N GLN A 211 11.55 -15.56 1.23
CA GLN A 211 12.49 -15.66 2.36
C GLN A 211 12.86 -14.31 2.96
N ALA A 212 12.59 -13.21 2.26
CA ALA A 212 12.96 -11.88 2.71
C ALA A 212 11.89 -11.29 3.64
N THR A 213 12.30 -10.91 4.84
CA THR A 213 11.46 -10.14 5.78
C THR A 213 11.18 -8.75 5.22
N PHE A 214 9.91 -8.36 5.15
CA PHE A 214 9.46 -7.08 4.59
C PHE A 214 9.98 -5.88 5.40
N PHE A 215 9.89 -5.96 6.73
CA PHE A 215 10.44 -5.01 7.68
C PHE A 215 11.64 -5.60 8.43
N PRO A 216 12.84 -5.63 7.82
CA PRO A 216 13.99 -6.37 8.36
C PRO A 216 14.59 -5.77 9.64
N ASN A 217 14.31 -4.50 9.93
CA ASN A 217 14.93 -3.72 11.01
C ASN A 217 13.93 -3.25 12.08
N VAL A 218 12.67 -3.71 12.01
CA VAL A 218 11.65 -3.31 12.98
C VAL A 218 11.91 -3.94 14.34
N THR A 219 11.85 -3.08 15.35
CA THR A 219 11.93 -3.41 16.78
C THR A 219 10.59 -3.13 17.46
N GLU A 220 9.82 -2.14 17.01
CA GLU A 220 8.49 -1.85 17.55
C GLU A 220 7.42 -1.96 16.46
N PHE A 221 6.40 -2.79 16.69
CA PHE A 221 5.29 -2.97 15.77
C PHE A 221 3.95 -2.79 16.48
N THR A 222 3.17 -1.80 16.05
CA THR A 222 1.83 -1.52 16.56
C THR A 222 0.78 -1.76 15.46
N VAL A 223 -0.19 -2.61 15.76
CA VAL A 223 -1.40 -2.82 14.95
C VAL A 223 -2.55 -2.07 15.58
N GLN A 224 -3.15 -1.14 14.84
CA GLN A 224 -4.35 -0.42 15.24
C GLN A 224 -5.58 -1.18 14.73
N VAL A 225 -6.43 -1.64 15.65
CA VAL A 225 -7.60 -2.47 15.35
C VAL A 225 -8.86 -1.69 15.69
N GLY A 226 -9.63 -1.32 14.67
CA GLY A 226 -10.96 -0.77 14.84
C GLY A 226 -12.02 -1.84 15.16
N GLU A 227 -13.19 -1.41 15.62
CA GLU A 227 -14.29 -2.29 16.02
C GLU A 227 -14.82 -3.19 14.88
N HIS A 228 -14.62 -2.77 13.63
CA HIS A 228 -15.05 -3.50 12.44
C HIS A 228 -13.93 -4.35 11.81
N ASP A 229 -12.70 -4.29 12.33
CA ASP A 229 -11.54 -4.94 11.71
C ASP A 229 -11.11 -6.23 12.44
N TYR A 230 -11.88 -6.72 13.42
CA TYR A 230 -11.54 -7.95 14.15
C TYR A 230 -11.48 -9.19 13.23
N SER A 231 -12.37 -9.29 12.24
CA SER A 231 -12.36 -10.39 11.28
C SER A 231 -11.06 -10.42 10.46
N ALA A 232 -10.49 -9.26 10.14
CA ALA A 232 -9.23 -9.11 9.42
C ALA A 232 -8.05 -9.78 10.15
N LEU A 233 -8.04 -9.75 11.49
CA LEU A 233 -7.02 -10.39 12.33
C LEU A 233 -6.90 -11.90 12.04
N THR A 234 -8.03 -12.58 11.83
CA THR A 234 -8.04 -14.01 11.48
C THR A 234 -7.70 -14.24 10.02
N ARG A 235 -8.18 -13.37 9.12
CA ARG A 235 -7.90 -13.47 7.69
C ARG A 235 -6.43 -13.36 7.33
N LEU A 236 -5.58 -12.82 8.20
CA LEU A 236 -4.12 -12.84 7.96
C LEU A 236 -3.58 -14.25 7.68
N MET A 237 -4.19 -15.28 8.29
CA MET A 237 -3.81 -16.68 8.08
C MET A 237 -4.22 -17.21 6.69
N ASP A 238 -5.26 -16.65 6.09
CA ASP A 238 -5.84 -17.07 4.80
C ASP A 238 -4.91 -16.71 3.62
N TYR A 239 -4.02 -15.73 3.82
CA TYR A 239 -3.03 -15.31 2.84
C TYR A 239 -1.81 -16.24 2.75
N ALA A 240 -1.72 -17.28 3.60
CA ALA A 240 -0.60 -18.21 3.63
C ALA A 240 0.79 -17.51 3.74
N VAL A 241 0.80 -16.37 4.45
CA VAL A 241 2.00 -15.60 4.78
C VAL A 241 2.27 -15.76 6.27
N ASP A 242 3.50 -16.14 6.61
CA ASP A 242 3.95 -16.23 8.00
C ASP A 242 4.29 -14.84 8.55
N ALA A 243 4.09 -14.62 9.84
CA ALA A 243 4.45 -13.36 10.49
C ALA A 243 5.95 -13.01 10.32
N ARG A 244 6.82 -14.02 10.21
CA ARG A 244 8.27 -13.86 9.95
C ARG A 244 8.58 -13.23 8.60
N THR A 245 7.65 -13.33 7.65
CA THR A 245 7.74 -12.63 6.37
C THR A 245 7.52 -11.12 6.53
N LEU A 246 6.77 -10.69 7.55
CA LEU A 246 6.60 -9.26 7.85
C LEU A 246 7.76 -8.71 8.69
N PHE A 247 8.13 -9.37 9.78
CA PHE A 247 9.17 -8.91 10.71
C PHE A 247 9.90 -10.08 11.38
N SER A 248 11.10 -9.85 11.91
CA SER A 248 11.82 -10.88 12.66
C SER A 248 11.40 -10.89 14.13
N LEU A 249 10.80 -11.99 14.60
CA LEU A 249 10.34 -12.15 15.99
C LEU A 249 11.46 -11.95 17.02
N ASP A 250 12.71 -12.28 16.66
CA ASP A 250 13.86 -12.14 17.56
C ASP A 250 14.28 -10.68 17.75
N LYS A 251 14.00 -9.82 16.76
CA LYS A 251 14.33 -8.39 16.79
C LYS A 251 13.24 -7.51 17.39
N ILE A 252 12.00 -8.00 17.45
CA ILE A 252 10.89 -7.25 18.04
C ILE A 252 11.18 -7.04 19.53
N GLU A 253 11.23 -5.81 19.99
CA GLU A 253 11.31 -5.41 21.39
C GLU A 253 9.91 -5.12 21.96
N LEU A 254 8.99 -4.64 21.11
CA LEU A 254 7.61 -4.38 21.47
C LEU A 254 6.65 -4.70 20.32
N PHE A 255 5.65 -5.54 20.60
CA PHE A 255 4.51 -5.77 19.72
C PHE A 255 3.23 -5.34 20.43
N ARG A 256 2.52 -4.37 19.86
CA ARG A 256 1.31 -3.80 20.44
C ARG A 256 0.10 -4.06 19.55
N VAL A 257 -0.96 -4.58 20.13
CA VAL A 257 -2.30 -4.52 19.54
C VAL A 257 -3.07 -3.41 20.23
N HIS A 258 -3.36 -2.35 19.51
CA HIS A 258 -4.08 -1.18 20.02
C HIS A 258 -5.51 -1.18 19.50
N PHE A 259 -6.47 -1.41 20.39
CA PHE A 259 -7.90 -1.40 20.09
C PHE A 259 -8.43 0.03 20.17
N ILE A 260 -8.99 0.52 19.07
CA ILE A 260 -9.58 1.85 18.96
C ILE A 260 -11.09 1.70 19.10
N SER A 261 -11.67 2.19 20.20
CA SER A 261 -13.12 2.26 20.33
C SER A 261 -13.68 3.54 19.73
N SER A 262 -14.81 3.43 19.05
CA SER A 262 -15.56 4.57 18.53
C SER A 262 -16.66 4.97 19.53
N ASN A 263 -16.67 6.24 19.95
CA ASN A 263 -17.75 6.81 20.80
C ASN A 263 -19.16 6.63 20.23
N GLU A 264 -19.31 6.25 18.95
CA GLU A 264 -20.60 5.97 18.30
C GLU A 264 -21.30 4.69 18.83
N GLN A 265 -20.61 3.78 19.54
CA GLN A 265 -21.23 2.59 20.11
C GLN A 265 -22.11 2.86 21.34
N GLN A 266 -21.88 3.94 22.10
CA GLN A 266 -22.72 4.26 23.26
C GLN A 266 -24.19 4.52 22.88
N GLN A 267 -24.49 4.82 21.60
CA GLN A 267 -25.87 5.01 21.13
C GLN A 267 -26.52 3.77 20.51
N ARG A 268 -25.78 2.72 20.18
CA ARG A 268 -26.33 1.48 19.56
C ARG A 268 -26.48 0.31 20.52
N CYS A 269 -25.81 0.33 21.69
CA CYS A 269 -25.93 -0.69 22.75
C CYS A 269 -27.25 -0.64 23.56
N ALA A 270 -28.35 -0.19 22.95
CA ALA A 270 -29.70 -0.35 23.50
C ALA A 270 -30.34 -1.70 23.12
N PHE A 271 -29.64 -2.57 22.39
CA PHE A 271 -30.13 -3.86 21.94
C PHE A 271 -29.44 -5.03 22.68
N GLY A 272 -30.06 -5.50 23.76
CA GLY A 272 -29.95 -6.86 24.33
C GLY A 272 -28.57 -7.38 24.76
N ALA A 273 -28.43 -7.73 26.05
CA ALA A 273 -27.23 -8.30 26.65
C ALA A 273 -26.68 -9.58 25.96
N GLU A 274 -27.51 -10.34 25.23
CA GLU A 274 -27.09 -11.54 24.51
C GLU A 274 -26.28 -11.23 23.24
N VAL A 275 -26.61 -10.15 22.52
CA VAL A 275 -25.90 -9.74 21.29
C VAL A 275 -24.49 -9.27 21.64
N ASP A 276 -24.35 -8.53 22.74
CA ASP A 276 -23.06 -8.10 23.29
C ASP A 276 -22.17 -9.29 23.69
N HIS A 277 -22.75 -10.33 24.31
CA HIS A 277 -22.01 -11.52 24.70
C HIS A 277 -21.49 -12.31 23.48
N LEU A 278 -22.29 -12.45 22.43
CA LEU A 278 -21.89 -13.12 21.20
C LEU A 278 -20.80 -12.32 20.47
N TYR A 279 -20.93 -10.99 20.41
CA TYR A 279 -19.93 -10.11 19.82
C TYR A 279 -18.58 -10.22 20.56
N ARG A 280 -18.56 -10.15 21.90
CA ARG A 280 -17.34 -10.33 22.70
C ARG A 280 -16.70 -11.70 22.52
N LYS A 281 -17.49 -12.77 22.43
CA LYS A 281 -16.97 -14.12 22.20
C LYS A 281 -16.33 -14.23 20.80
N ARG A 282 -16.95 -13.62 19.79
CA ARG A 282 -16.44 -13.55 18.41
C ARG A 282 -15.13 -12.78 18.35
N THR A 283 -15.05 -11.58 18.94
CA THR A 283 -13.81 -10.78 18.93
C THR A 283 -12.66 -11.48 19.67
N ALA A 284 -12.94 -12.14 20.80
CA ALA A 284 -11.95 -12.93 21.53
C ALA A 284 -11.38 -14.08 20.69
N LYS A 285 -12.21 -14.77 19.89
CA LYS A 285 -11.77 -15.83 18.97
C LYS A 285 -10.81 -15.28 17.91
N HIS A 286 -11.14 -14.16 17.29
CA HIS A 286 -10.28 -13.56 16.27
C HIS A 286 -8.93 -13.14 16.82
N LEU A 287 -8.92 -12.53 18.01
CA LEU A 287 -7.70 -12.16 18.70
C LEU A 287 -6.85 -13.37 19.08
N GLN A 288 -7.47 -14.45 19.57
CA GLN A 288 -6.75 -15.68 19.89
C GLN A 288 -6.08 -16.29 18.66
N ASN A 289 -6.77 -16.31 17.52
CA ASN A 289 -6.23 -16.77 16.25
C ASN A 289 -5.04 -15.93 15.80
N PHE A 290 -5.19 -14.60 15.86
CA PHE A 290 -4.11 -13.69 15.53
C PHE A 290 -2.90 -13.85 16.44
N LYS A 291 -3.10 -13.99 17.76
CA LYS A 291 -2.02 -14.27 18.72
C LYS A 291 -1.25 -15.54 18.38
N LYS A 292 -1.92 -16.58 17.87
CA LYS A 292 -1.25 -17.78 17.37
C LYS A 292 -0.44 -17.48 16.11
N TRP A 293 -1.03 -16.77 15.15
CA TRP A 293 -0.38 -16.42 13.88
C TRP A 293 0.88 -15.56 14.07
N ILE A 294 0.84 -14.52 14.91
CA ILE A 294 2.04 -13.71 15.22
C ILE A 294 3.05 -14.44 16.11
N GLY A 295 2.73 -15.61 16.65
CA GLY A 295 3.59 -16.30 17.61
C GLY A 295 3.72 -15.56 18.94
N ALA A 296 2.63 -15.01 19.49
CA ALA A 296 2.63 -14.19 20.71
C ALA A 296 3.27 -14.90 21.93
N ALA A 297 3.22 -16.24 21.97
CA ALA A 297 3.90 -17.02 23.01
C ALA A 297 5.43 -16.83 22.99
N GLY A 298 6.04 -16.65 21.81
CA GLY A 298 7.48 -16.35 21.68
C GLY A 298 7.83 -14.89 21.97
N LEU A 299 6.86 -13.98 21.91
CA LEU A 299 7.06 -12.58 22.27
C LEU A 299 7.09 -12.39 23.80
N GLY A 300 6.31 -13.16 24.55
CA GLY A 300 6.28 -13.09 26.02
C GLY A 300 5.87 -11.70 26.49
N GLU A 301 6.69 -11.09 27.37
CA GLU A 301 6.48 -9.74 27.90
C GLU A 301 6.54 -8.63 26.85
N ARG A 302 7.14 -8.91 25.68
CA ARG A 302 7.22 -7.97 24.55
C ARG A 302 5.89 -7.76 23.85
N TYR A 303 4.89 -8.61 24.10
CA TYR A 303 3.55 -8.48 23.55
C TYR A 303 2.62 -7.75 24.53
N CYS A 304 1.93 -6.70 24.08
CA CYS A 304 0.94 -6.01 24.87
C CYS A 304 -0.35 -5.68 24.09
N GLN A 305 -1.44 -5.53 24.85
CA GLN A 305 -2.74 -5.08 24.35
C GLN A 305 -3.07 -3.74 25.01
N GLN A 306 -3.45 -2.76 24.21
CA GLN A 306 -3.85 -1.43 24.67
C GLN A 306 -5.29 -1.17 24.22
N TYR A 307 -6.10 -0.59 25.11
CA TYR A 307 -7.48 -0.21 24.84
C TYR A 307 -7.60 1.30 24.99
N SER A 308 -8.27 1.96 24.04
CA SER A 308 -8.59 3.40 24.08
C SER A 308 -10.06 3.66 24.33
#